data_AF-A0A1A8H0D4-F1
#
_entry.id   AF-A0A1A8H0D4-F1
#
_cell.length_a   1.000
_cell.length_b   1.000
_cell.length_c   1.000
_cell.angle_alpha   90.00
_cell.angle_beta   90.00
_cell.angle_gamma   90.00
#
_symmetry.space_group_name_H-M   'P 1'
#
loop_
_entity.id
_entity.type
_entity.pdbx_description
1 polymer ?
#
loop_
_entity_poly.entity_id
_entity_poly.type
_entity_poly.pdbx_seq_one_letter_code
_entity_poly.pdbx_strand_id
1 'polypeptide(L)'
;SRSVDEKQWRNSILTEWIGMGRSGPQITAKRQLRDCLTLTMVLLSLLVRPAHCQQCRIQRCNAEYVASTSPASGLQEDAALDVDYCTALRAYALCTRRQARSCRGDLVYHSADFRIKELFSQHNCSSDGPTSAKASSTPRPAALELCDYESRVLASGSAGHQKKYAHCGLFGDPHLRTFRDEFQTCKVEGAWP
;
A
#
# COMPACT_ATOMS: atom_id res chain seq x y z
N SER A 1 -66.58 9.99 63.10
CA SER A 1 -65.73 11.18 63.35
C SER A 1 -64.69 10.86 64.39
N ARG A 2 -63.41 11.18 64.07
CA ARG A 2 -62.19 11.19 64.92
C ARG A 2 -61.66 9.78 65.32
N SER A 3 -60.48 9.31 64.87
CA SER A 3 -59.10 9.77 65.19
C SER A 3 -58.86 9.64 66.71
N VAL A 4 -57.83 8.99 67.27
CA VAL A 4 -56.54 8.44 66.82
C VAL A 4 -55.94 7.68 68.02
N ASP A 5 -55.16 6.61 67.76
CA ASP A 5 -54.00 6.00 68.48
C ASP A 5 -54.04 5.82 70.03
N GLU A 6 -53.32 4.94 70.72
CA GLU A 6 -52.22 3.99 70.45
C GLU A 6 -52.11 3.16 71.75
N LYS A 7 -51.84 1.84 71.69
CA LYS A 7 -50.97 1.18 72.68
C LYS A 7 -50.54 -0.22 72.24
N GLN A 8 -49.25 -0.25 71.96
CA GLN A 8 -48.34 -1.28 71.48
C GLN A 8 -48.23 -2.53 72.37
N TRP A 9 -47.99 -3.72 71.77
CA TRP A 9 -46.69 -4.45 71.81
C TRP A 9 -46.77 -5.94 71.45
N ARG A 10 -45.75 -6.35 70.65
CA ARG A 10 -45.17 -7.68 70.40
C ARG A 10 -45.80 -8.58 69.32
N ASN A 11 -45.14 -8.61 68.16
CA ASN A 11 -44.35 -9.76 67.66
C ASN A 11 -43.61 -9.27 66.39
N SER A 12 -42.31 -8.94 66.50
CA SER A 12 -41.18 -9.80 66.09
C SER A 12 -41.17 -10.12 64.60
N ILE A 13 -40.23 -9.52 63.84
CA ILE A 13 -39.41 -10.17 62.80
C ILE A 13 -38.23 -9.24 62.49
N LEU A 14 -37.02 -9.79 62.66
CA LEU A 14 -35.77 -9.27 62.14
C LEU A 14 -35.90 -8.96 60.64
N THR A 15 -35.52 -7.76 60.22
CA THR A 15 -34.43 -7.61 59.23
C THR A 15 -34.01 -6.16 59.15
N GLU A 16 -32.86 -5.91 59.75
CA GLU A 16 -31.98 -4.79 59.54
C GLU A 16 -31.65 -4.71 58.03
N TRP A 17 -32.19 -3.71 57.33
CA TRP A 17 -31.70 -3.34 56.00
C TRP A 17 -30.93 -2.02 56.10
N ILE A 18 -29.62 -2.22 56.15
CA ILE A 18 -28.57 -1.24 55.95
C ILE A 18 -28.64 -0.64 54.54
N GLY A 19 -28.59 0.69 54.49
CA GLY A 19 -27.88 1.45 53.45
C GLY A 19 -28.55 1.57 52.08
N MET A 20 -29.24 2.69 51.87
CA MET A 20 -29.46 3.26 50.54
C MET A 20 -28.10 3.74 49.98
N GLY A 21 -27.41 2.86 49.25
CA GLY A 21 -26.13 3.15 48.61
C GLY A 21 -26.27 4.23 47.54
N ARG A 22 -25.48 5.30 47.68
CA ARG A 22 -25.34 6.41 46.72
C ARG A 22 -25.32 5.93 45.26
N SER A 23 -26.24 6.44 44.45
CA SER A 23 -26.16 6.38 42.99
C SER A 23 -25.10 7.36 42.47
N GLY A 24 -23.84 6.91 42.39
CA GLY A 24 -22.72 7.54 41.67
C GLY A 24 -21.49 6.64 41.87
N PRO A 25 -20.65 6.30 40.86
CA PRO A 25 -20.31 6.95 39.59
C PRO A 25 -20.56 6.06 38.33
N GLN A 26 -21.41 5.02 38.47
CA GLN A 26 -21.73 4.05 37.41
C GLN A 26 -22.30 4.69 36.14
N ILE A 27 -23.04 5.80 36.28
CA ILE A 27 -23.63 6.56 35.17
C ILE A 27 -22.55 7.32 34.38
N THR A 28 -21.54 7.83 35.08
CA THR A 28 -20.40 8.55 34.50
C THR A 28 -19.46 7.60 33.77
N ALA A 29 -19.17 6.42 34.34
CA ALA A 29 -18.32 5.41 33.70
C ALA A 29 -18.93 4.86 32.39
N LYS A 30 -20.25 4.61 32.37
CA LYS A 30 -20.96 4.18 31.16
C LYS A 30 -21.00 5.27 30.08
N ARG A 31 -21.12 6.53 30.48
CA ARG A 31 -21.08 7.68 29.57
C ARG A 31 -19.69 7.86 28.96
N GLN A 32 -18.63 7.76 29.77
CA GLN A 32 -17.24 7.80 29.31
C GLN A 32 -16.91 6.67 28.34
N LEU A 33 -17.43 5.45 28.57
CA LEU A 33 -17.26 4.34 27.63
C LEU A 33 -17.98 4.60 26.29
N ARG A 34 -19.21 5.13 26.34
CA ARG A 34 -19.96 5.50 25.13
C ARG A 34 -19.27 6.61 24.35
N ASP A 35 -18.77 7.61 25.04
CA ASP A 35 -18.07 8.75 24.44
C ASP A 35 -16.75 8.27 23.82
N CYS A 36 -15.99 7.39 24.49
CA CYS A 36 -14.81 6.73 23.94
C CYS A 36 -15.13 5.90 22.68
N LEU A 37 -16.19 5.08 22.70
CA LEU A 37 -16.64 4.32 21.53
C LEU A 37 -17.07 5.23 20.38
N THR A 38 -17.73 6.35 20.65
CA THR A 38 -18.10 7.31 19.60
C THR A 38 -16.88 8.00 19.02
N LEU A 39 -15.90 8.35 19.85
CA LEU A 39 -14.68 9.03 19.44
C LEU A 39 -13.77 8.09 18.64
N THR A 40 -13.68 6.81 19.01
CA THR A 40 -12.97 5.80 18.21
C THR A 40 -13.64 5.57 16.86
N MET A 41 -14.97 5.49 16.80
CA MET A 41 -15.70 5.34 15.52
C MET A 41 -15.54 6.57 14.61
N VAL A 42 -15.54 7.79 15.17
CA VAL A 42 -15.27 9.02 14.41
C VAL A 42 -13.82 9.06 13.94
N LEU A 43 -12.85 8.69 14.79
CA LEU A 43 -11.44 8.60 14.42
C LEU A 43 -11.21 7.57 13.31
N LEU A 44 -11.83 6.38 13.41
CA LEU A 44 -11.83 5.36 12.36
C LEU A 44 -12.41 5.90 11.05
N SER A 45 -13.51 6.65 11.12
CA SER A 45 -14.14 7.25 9.92
C SER A 45 -13.29 8.36 9.28
N LEU A 46 -12.48 9.07 10.07
CA LEU A 46 -11.55 10.09 9.56
C LEU A 46 -10.24 9.48 9.03
N LEU A 47 -9.79 8.37 9.61
CA LEU A 47 -8.61 7.61 9.18
C LEU A 47 -8.91 6.76 7.93
N VAL A 48 -10.13 6.22 7.84
CA VAL A 48 -10.67 5.64 6.61
C VAL A 48 -11.10 6.80 5.73
N ARG A 49 -10.12 7.40 5.03
CA ARG A 49 -10.44 8.22 3.86
C ARG A 49 -11.46 7.43 3.05
N PRO A 50 -12.59 8.03 2.61
CA PRO A 50 -13.41 7.36 1.61
C PRO A 50 -12.44 7.09 0.48
N ALA A 51 -12.06 5.82 0.33
CA ALA A 51 -11.42 5.37 -0.88
C ALA A 51 -12.49 5.75 -1.90
N HIS A 52 -12.31 6.88 -2.56
CA HIS A 52 -12.88 7.09 -3.87
C HIS A 52 -12.30 5.89 -4.61
N CYS A 53 -13.07 4.80 -4.62
CA CYS A 53 -12.79 3.62 -5.38
C CYS A 53 -12.69 4.19 -6.79
N GLN A 54 -11.47 4.44 -7.23
CA GLN A 54 -11.18 4.66 -8.63
C GLN A 54 -11.87 3.48 -9.31
N GLN A 55 -12.98 3.74 -10.02
CA GLN A 55 -13.85 2.66 -10.45
C GLN A 55 -13.01 1.67 -11.26
N CYS A 56 -13.15 0.37 -11.00
CA CYS A 56 -12.51 -0.64 -11.82
C CYS A 56 -12.96 -0.46 -13.29
N ARG A 57 -12.02 -0.13 -14.19
CA ARG A 57 -12.27 0.11 -15.63
C ARG A 57 -11.72 -1.02 -16.51
N ILE A 58 -11.69 -2.26 -16.01
CA ILE A 58 -11.20 -3.40 -16.78
C ILE A 58 -11.97 -3.61 -18.09
N GLN A 59 -13.29 -3.40 -18.07
CA GLN A 59 -14.14 -3.53 -19.26
C GLN A 59 -13.71 -2.59 -20.40
N ARG A 60 -13.19 -1.41 -20.06
CA ARG A 60 -12.63 -0.49 -21.06
C ARG A 60 -11.36 -1.07 -21.69
N CYS A 61 -10.44 -1.62 -20.89
CA CYS A 61 -9.25 -2.28 -21.40
C CYS A 61 -9.62 -3.46 -22.32
N ASN A 62 -10.62 -4.26 -21.94
CA ASN A 62 -11.11 -5.37 -22.75
C ASN A 62 -11.67 -4.89 -24.10
N ALA A 63 -12.52 -3.86 -24.09
CA ALA A 63 -13.12 -3.30 -25.29
C ALA A 63 -12.07 -2.71 -26.25
N GLU A 64 -11.09 -1.96 -25.72
CA GLU A 64 -9.99 -1.40 -26.52
C GLU A 64 -9.13 -2.51 -27.16
N TYR A 65 -8.85 -3.60 -26.43
CA TYR A 65 -8.11 -4.74 -26.96
C TYR A 65 -8.87 -5.46 -28.09
N VAL A 66 -10.15 -5.76 -27.88
CA VAL A 66 -10.99 -6.42 -28.90
C VAL A 66 -11.11 -5.55 -30.15
N ALA A 67 -11.29 -4.23 -29.99
CA ALA A 67 -11.33 -3.31 -31.12
C ALA A 67 -9.99 -3.24 -31.89
N SER A 68 -8.87 -3.40 -31.20
CA SER A 68 -7.52 -3.38 -31.82
C SER A 68 -7.14 -4.70 -32.50
N THR A 69 -7.82 -5.80 -32.17
CA THR A 69 -7.51 -7.15 -32.67
C THR A 69 -8.59 -7.72 -33.57
N SER A 70 -9.74 -7.03 -33.73
CA SER A 70 -10.77 -7.43 -34.67
C SER A 70 -10.22 -7.37 -36.10
N PRO A 71 -10.33 -8.44 -36.89
CA PRO A 71 -9.83 -8.43 -38.26
C PRO A 71 -10.58 -7.37 -39.06
N ALA A 72 -9.84 -6.39 -39.59
CA ALA A 72 -10.36 -5.55 -40.65
C ALA A 72 -10.66 -6.46 -41.84
N SER A 73 -11.89 -6.45 -42.33
CA SER A 73 -12.27 -7.22 -43.51
C SER A 73 -11.48 -6.71 -44.73
N GLY A 74 -10.34 -7.33 -45.04
CA GLY A 74 -9.57 -7.04 -46.25
C GLY A 74 -8.06 -7.22 -46.09
N LEU A 75 -7.56 -8.34 -46.63
CA LEU A 75 -6.25 -8.51 -47.28
C LEU A 75 -5.04 -7.76 -46.69
N GLN A 76 -4.22 -8.42 -45.85
CA GLN A 76 -2.74 -8.30 -45.87
C GLN A 76 -2.06 -9.34 -44.95
N GLU A 77 -1.06 -10.03 -45.51
CA GLU A 77 0.10 -10.74 -44.95
C GLU A 77 0.15 -11.10 -43.44
N ASP A 78 0.16 -12.41 -43.18
CA ASP A 78 0.20 -13.06 -41.85
C ASP A 78 1.28 -12.54 -40.88
N ALA A 79 2.41 -12.04 -41.39
CA ALA A 79 3.49 -11.52 -40.55
C ALA A 79 3.25 -10.09 -40.02
N ALA A 80 2.57 -9.23 -40.78
CA ALA A 80 2.20 -7.88 -40.33
C ALA A 80 1.08 -7.96 -39.28
N LEU A 81 0.16 -8.92 -39.46
CA LEU A 81 -0.93 -9.20 -38.52
C LEU A 81 -0.43 -9.65 -37.14
N ASP A 82 0.63 -10.45 -37.08
CA ASP A 82 1.20 -10.93 -35.80
C ASP A 82 1.91 -9.80 -35.01
N VAL A 83 2.61 -8.90 -35.71
CA VAL A 83 3.25 -7.72 -35.09
C VAL A 83 2.21 -6.74 -34.55
N ASP A 84 1.11 -6.53 -35.27
CA ASP A 84 -0.01 -5.70 -34.83
C ASP A 84 -0.74 -6.33 -33.64
N TYR A 85 -0.87 -7.66 -33.63
CA TYR A 85 -1.45 -8.41 -32.52
C TYR A 85 -0.61 -8.29 -31.24
N CYS A 86 0.70 -8.53 -31.29
CA CYS A 86 1.58 -8.37 -30.14
C CYS A 86 1.62 -6.92 -29.63
N THR A 87 1.50 -5.95 -30.53
CA THR A 87 1.41 -4.53 -30.16
C THR A 87 0.11 -4.20 -29.43
N ALA A 88 -1.02 -4.76 -29.87
CA ALA A 88 -2.30 -4.66 -29.17
C ALA A 88 -2.27 -5.38 -27.81
N LEU A 89 -1.66 -6.56 -27.74
CA LEU A 89 -1.54 -7.34 -26.49
C LEU A 89 -0.68 -6.64 -25.45
N ARG A 90 0.44 -6.00 -25.85
CA ARG A 90 1.24 -5.15 -24.96
C ARG A 90 0.43 -3.95 -24.45
N ALA A 91 -0.36 -3.31 -25.31
CA ALA A 91 -1.23 -2.20 -24.88
C ALA A 91 -2.29 -2.66 -23.86
N TYR A 92 -2.88 -3.84 -24.08
CA TYR A 92 -3.85 -4.44 -23.15
C TYR A 92 -3.22 -4.77 -21.79
N ALA A 93 -2.00 -5.31 -21.78
CA ALA A 93 -1.22 -5.56 -20.56
C ALA A 93 -0.95 -4.29 -19.76
N LEU A 94 -0.54 -3.20 -20.43
CA LEU A 94 -0.32 -1.91 -19.79
C LEU A 94 -1.62 -1.32 -19.21
N CYS A 95 -2.72 -1.37 -19.96
CA CYS A 95 -4.02 -0.89 -19.49
C CYS A 95 -4.46 -1.65 -18.23
N THR A 96 -4.38 -2.98 -18.26
CA THR A 96 -4.74 -3.85 -17.14
C THR A 96 -3.87 -3.54 -15.91
N ARG A 97 -2.54 -3.48 -16.04
CA ARG A 97 -1.64 -3.15 -14.93
C ARG A 97 -1.94 -1.80 -14.26
N ARG A 98 -2.30 -0.76 -15.03
CA ARG A 98 -2.68 0.56 -14.47
C ARG A 98 -3.91 0.48 -13.56
N GLN A 99 -4.79 -0.49 -13.82
CA GLN A 99 -6.03 -0.69 -13.09
C GLN A 99 -5.88 -1.63 -11.86
N ALA A 100 -4.69 -2.18 -11.60
CA ALA A 100 -4.46 -3.17 -10.56
C ALA A 100 -4.91 -2.75 -9.14
N ARG A 101 -4.74 -1.47 -8.78
CA ARG A 101 -5.13 -0.96 -7.45
C ARG A 101 -6.63 -0.87 -7.27
N SER A 102 -7.34 -0.48 -8.31
CA SER A 102 -8.79 -0.26 -8.34
C SER A 102 -9.59 -1.53 -8.61
N CYS A 103 -8.98 -2.55 -9.22
CA CYS A 103 -9.61 -3.84 -9.54
C CYS A 103 -9.17 -4.99 -8.61
N ARG A 104 -8.66 -4.72 -7.40
CA ARG A 104 -8.14 -5.76 -6.50
C ARG A 104 -9.11 -6.93 -6.27
N GLY A 105 -10.40 -6.66 -6.16
CA GLY A 105 -11.47 -7.65 -5.94
C GLY A 105 -12.33 -7.94 -7.16
N ASP A 106 -11.91 -7.53 -8.36
CA ASP A 106 -12.67 -7.74 -9.59
C ASP A 106 -12.24 -9.05 -10.28
N LEU A 107 -13.17 -9.98 -10.44
CA LEU A 107 -12.88 -11.28 -11.07
C LEU A 107 -12.51 -11.14 -12.56
N VAL A 108 -13.12 -10.18 -13.26
CA VAL A 108 -12.85 -9.95 -14.69
C VAL A 108 -11.40 -9.49 -14.87
N TYR A 109 -10.91 -8.60 -14.00
CA TYR A 109 -9.51 -8.20 -13.97
C TYR A 109 -8.55 -9.37 -13.79
N HIS A 110 -8.79 -10.26 -12.81
CA HIS A 110 -7.90 -11.40 -12.59
C HIS A 110 -7.97 -12.42 -13.73
N SER A 111 -9.15 -12.62 -14.32
CA SER A 111 -9.31 -13.44 -15.53
C SER A 111 -8.57 -12.86 -16.73
N ALA A 112 -8.59 -11.52 -16.88
CA ALA A 112 -7.88 -10.80 -17.91
C ALA A 112 -6.36 -10.89 -17.73
N ASP A 113 -5.85 -10.69 -16.50
CA ASP A 113 -4.41 -10.79 -16.20
C ASP A 113 -3.86 -12.18 -16.52
N PHE A 114 -4.60 -13.24 -16.16
CA PHE A 114 -4.25 -14.60 -16.53
C PHE A 114 -4.26 -14.79 -18.05
N ARG A 115 -5.34 -14.36 -18.73
CA ARG A 115 -5.46 -14.50 -20.17
C ARG A 115 -4.36 -13.76 -20.92
N ILE A 116 -3.94 -12.59 -20.46
CA ILE A 116 -2.84 -11.82 -21.07
C ILE A 116 -1.55 -12.64 -21.06
N LYS A 117 -1.19 -13.25 -19.92
CA LYS A 117 0.01 -14.09 -19.79
C LYS A 117 -0.02 -15.28 -20.76
N GLU A 118 -1.17 -15.92 -20.86
CA GLU A 118 -1.39 -17.03 -21.78
C GLU A 118 -1.23 -16.58 -23.24
N LEU A 119 -1.84 -15.45 -23.62
CA LEU A 119 -1.74 -14.91 -24.98
C LEU A 119 -0.30 -14.54 -25.37
N PHE A 120 0.51 -14.04 -24.43
CA PHE A 120 1.93 -13.78 -24.68
C PHE A 120 2.68 -15.07 -25.03
N SER A 121 2.39 -16.16 -24.31
CA SER A 121 2.98 -17.48 -24.59
C SER A 121 2.49 -18.07 -25.89
N GLN A 122 1.18 -18.01 -26.16
CA GLN A 122 0.57 -18.62 -27.35
C GLN A 122 1.07 -18.01 -28.65
N HIS A 123 1.33 -16.69 -28.65
CA HIS A 123 1.77 -15.95 -29.83
C HIS A 123 3.26 -15.58 -29.81
N ASN A 124 4.04 -16.11 -28.86
CA ASN A 124 5.47 -15.80 -28.70
C ASN A 124 5.79 -14.30 -28.69
N CYS A 125 4.90 -13.48 -28.14
CA CYS A 125 5.09 -12.04 -28.09
C CYS A 125 6.17 -11.67 -27.07
N SER A 126 7.05 -10.73 -27.42
CA SER A 126 7.93 -10.09 -26.44
C SER A 126 7.16 -9.13 -25.54
N SER A 127 7.49 -9.09 -24.24
CA SER A 127 6.90 -8.13 -23.30
C SER A 127 7.35 -6.69 -23.56
N ASP A 128 8.51 -6.51 -24.19
CA ASP A 128 9.11 -5.20 -24.46
C ASP A 128 8.84 -4.74 -25.90
N GLY A 129 8.64 -3.43 -26.07
CA GLY A 129 8.55 -2.75 -27.38
C GLY A 129 7.34 -1.83 -27.53
N PRO A 130 7.02 -1.36 -28.76
CA PRO A 130 6.04 -0.31 -28.96
C PRO A 130 4.62 -0.76 -28.59
N THR A 131 3.84 0.16 -28.06
CA THR A 131 2.41 -0.06 -27.80
C THR A 131 1.60 0.88 -28.68
N SER A 132 0.46 0.41 -29.19
CA SER A 132 -0.45 1.20 -30.05
C SER A 132 -1.06 2.41 -29.32
N ALA A 133 -0.91 2.47 -28.00
CA ALA A 133 -1.23 3.67 -27.23
C ALA A 133 -0.43 4.86 -27.79
N LYS A 134 -1.14 5.93 -28.18
CA LYS A 134 -0.61 7.31 -28.25
C LYS A 134 -0.06 7.67 -26.87
N ALA A 135 1.09 7.11 -26.51
CA ALA A 135 1.90 7.63 -25.44
C ALA A 135 2.36 8.98 -25.96
N SER A 136 2.00 10.07 -25.27
CA SER A 136 2.79 11.27 -25.38
C SER A 136 4.22 10.82 -25.12
N SER A 137 5.05 10.88 -26.15
CA SER A 137 6.46 10.56 -26.08
C SER A 137 7.11 11.62 -25.21
N THR A 138 6.95 11.50 -23.89
CA THR A 138 7.96 12.00 -22.99
C THR A 138 9.15 11.10 -23.26
N PRO A 139 10.28 11.63 -23.76
CA PRO A 139 11.50 10.85 -23.86
C PRO A 139 11.72 10.25 -22.48
N ARG A 140 11.76 8.92 -22.39
CA ARG A 140 12.24 8.25 -21.17
C ARG A 140 13.61 8.89 -20.93
N PRO A 141 13.82 9.68 -19.86
CA PRO A 141 15.17 10.15 -19.58
C PRO A 141 16.02 8.89 -19.46
N ALA A 142 17.18 8.89 -20.10
CA ALA A 142 18.10 7.75 -20.13
C ALA A 142 18.31 7.27 -18.69
N ALA A 143 17.53 6.27 -18.27
CA ALA A 143 17.46 5.85 -16.87
C ALA A 143 18.78 5.22 -16.40
N LEU A 144 19.66 4.92 -17.36
CA LEU A 144 20.99 4.37 -17.14
C LEU A 144 21.96 5.38 -16.50
N GLU A 145 21.78 6.69 -16.74
CA GLU A 145 22.66 7.72 -16.16
C GLU A 145 22.19 8.19 -14.77
N LEU A 146 20.98 7.81 -14.35
CA LEU A 146 20.42 8.27 -13.08
C LEU A 146 20.93 7.47 -11.89
N CYS A 147 21.40 6.23 -12.09
CA CYS A 147 21.89 5.35 -11.02
C CYS A 147 23.41 5.23 -10.98
N ASP A 148 24.13 5.91 -11.87
CA ASP A 148 25.58 5.95 -11.80
C ASP A 148 26.04 7.00 -10.77
N TYR A 149 26.74 6.52 -9.74
CA TYR A 149 27.35 7.37 -8.72
C TYR A 149 28.39 8.31 -9.35
N GLU A 150 29.10 7.85 -10.39
CA GLU A 150 30.16 8.64 -11.01
C GLU A 150 29.61 9.81 -11.84
N SER A 151 28.58 9.57 -12.66
CA SER A 151 27.88 10.63 -13.42
C SER A 151 27.33 11.74 -12.52
N ARG A 152 26.86 11.43 -11.31
CA ARG A 152 26.33 12.42 -10.35
C ARG A 152 27.41 13.34 -9.77
N VAL A 153 28.60 12.80 -9.48
CA VAL A 153 29.72 13.56 -8.93
C VAL A 153 30.28 14.54 -9.97
N LEU A 154 30.33 14.13 -11.23
CA LEU A 154 30.76 14.98 -12.35
C LEU A 154 29.76 16.12 -12.64
N ALA A 155 28.46 15.83 -12.54
CA ALA A 155 27.41 16.83 -12.73
C ALA A 155 27.33 17.89 -11.61
N SER A 156 27.78 17.57 -10.40
CA SER A 156 27.73 18.48 -9.24
C SER A 156 28.89 19.50 -9.18
N GLY A 157 29.72 19.61 -10.23
CA GLY A 157 30.54 20.81 -10.46
C GLY A 157 31.83 20.94 -9.65
N SER A 158 32.45 19.84 -9.20
CA SER A 158 33.79 19.88 -8.61
C SER A 158 34.80 19.14 -9.48
N ALA A 159 35.27 19.82 -10.54
CA ALA A 159 36.25 19.31 -11.51
C ALA A 159 37.68 19.15 -10.93
N GLY A 160 37.83 18.70 -9.67
CA GLY A 160 39.15 18.61 -9.04
C GLY A 160 39.26 17.79 -7.76
N HIS A 161 38.17 17.27 -7.20
CA HIS A 161 38.30 16.33 -6.08
C HIS A 161 38.50 14.92 -6.64
N GLN A 162 39.75 14.45 -6.64
CA GLN A 162 40.08 13.03 -6.73
C GLN A 162 39.10 12.24 -5.84
N LYS A 163 38.44 11.22 -6.41
CA LYS A 163 37.47 10.38 -5.71
C LYS A 163 38.13 9.81 -4.45
N LYS A 164 37.72 10.27 -3.25
CA LYS A 164 38.20 9.71 -1.98
C LYS A 164 37.13 8.81 -1.41
N TYR A 165 37.26 7.50 -1.66
CA TYR A 165 36.47 6.50 -0.95
C TYR A 165 37.02 6.37 0.47
N ALA A 166 36.13 6.40 1.47
CA ALA A 166 36.49 6.11 2.84
C ALA A 166 36.17 4.63 3.14
N HIS A 167 37.10 3.95 3.79
CA HIS A 167 36.95 2.54 4.16
C HIS A 167 36.79 2.44 5.68
N CYS A 168 35.84 1.62 6.14
CA CYS A 168 35.66 1.30 7.55
C CYS A 168 35.41 -0.20 7.66
N GLY A 169 35.95 -0.84 8.70
CA GLY A 169 35.79 -2.28 8.90
C GLY A 169 36.16 -2.72 10.31
N LEU A 170 35.58 -3.83 10.75
CA LEU A 170 35.79 -4.44 12.06
C LEU A 170 36.27 -5.87 11.87
N PHE A 171 37.39 -6.25 12.50
CA PHE A 171 38.03 -7.55 12.31
C PHE A 171 38.59 -8.10 13.63
N GLY A 172 38.50 -9.42 13.85
CA GLY A 172 39.12 -10.10 15.01
C GLY A 172 38.57 -9.70 16.39
N ASP A 173 39.38 -9.87 17.45
CA ASP A 173 39.17 -9.21 18.75
C ASP A 173 39.16 -7.70 18.51
N PRO A 174 38.15 -6.93 18.97
CA PRO A 174 37.51 -5.96 18.07
C PRO A 174 38.46 -4.85 17.60
N HIS A 175 39.11 -5.07 16.46
CA HIS A 175 39.97 -4.10 15.80
C HIS A 175 39.14 -3.34 14.78
N LEU A 176 38.88 -2.08 15.09
CA LEU A 176 38.13 -1.16 14.25
C LEU A 176 39.10 -0.32 13.42
N ARG A 177 38.96 -0.39 12.09
CA ARG A 177 39.50 0.61 11.17
C ARG A 177 38.41 1.64 10.91
N THR A 178 38.66 2.88 11.32
CA THR A 178 37.71 3.99 11.12
C THR A 178 37.81 4.55 9.70
N PHE A 179 36.83 5.38 9.29
CA PHE A 179 36.85 6.11 8.02
C PHE A 179 38.05 7.05 7.83
N ARG A 180 38.81 7.33 8.89
CA ARG A 180 40.04 8.13 8.85
C ARG A 180 41.31 7.28 8.73
N ASP A 181 41.15 5.98 8.50
CA ASP A 181 42.24 4.98 8.51
C ASP A 181 42.97 4.87 9.86
N GLU A 182 42.31 5.27 10.95
CA GLU A 182 42.80 5.05 12.31
C GLU A 182 42.39 3.66 12.80
N PHE A 183 43.32 2.96 13.47
CA PHE A 183 43.10 1.63 14.02
C PHE A 183 42.91 1.72 15.54
N GLN A 184 41.82 1.14 16.02
CA GLN A 184 41.48 1.09 17.44
C GLN A 184 41.18 -0.34 17.84
N THR A 185 41.58 -0.73 19.05
CA THR A 185 41.19 -2.00 19.66
C THR A 185 40.19 -1.69 20.76
N CYS A 186 38.93 -2.02 20.52
CA CYS A 186 37.85 -1.72 21.45
C CYS A 186 37.40 -3.00 22.16
N LYS A 187 37.24 -2.96 23.48
CA LYS A 187 36.47 -3.98 24.19
C LYS A 187 35.07 -3.44 24.40
N VAL A 188 34.17 -3.79 23.49
CA VAL A 188 32.76 -3.38 23.55
C VAL A 188 31.90 -4.57 23.95
N GLU A 189 31.06 -4.38 24.96
CA GLU A 189 30.03 -5.33 25.34
C GLU A 189 28.68 -4.87 24.76
N GLY A 190 27.88 -5.83 24.27
CA GLY A 190 26.57 -5.54 23.67
C GLY A 190 26.63 -5.11 22.20
N ALA A 191 25.51 -4.60 21.68
CA ALA A 191 25.37 -4.18 20.29
C ALA A 191 25.74 -2.69 20.11
N TRP A 192 26.53 -2.40 19.08
CA TRP A 192 26.99 -1.05 18.74
C TRP A 192 26.72 -0.73 17.26
N PRO A 193 26.34 0.51 16.93
CA PRO A 193 26.11 0.96 15.56
C PRO A 193 27.42 1.18 14.76
#